data_AF-A0A7C4HDK1-F1
#
_entry.id   AF-A0A7C4HDK1-F1
#
_cell.length_a   1.000
_cell.length_b   1.000
_cell.length_c   1.000
_cell.angle_alpha   90.00
_cell.angle_beta   90.00
_cell.angle_gamma   90.00
#
_symmetry.space_group_name_H-M   'P 1'
#
loop_
_entity.id
_entity.type
_entity.pdbx_description
1 polymer ?
#
loop_
_entity_poly.entity_id
_entity_poly.type
_entity_poly.pdbx_seq_one_letter_code
_entity_poly.pdbx_strand_id
1 'polypeptide(L)' 'MSYSMLSVFEFSYRYVIPSVKRRLIEKLVEMGLKRKEAARKTGLSISAVSRYFQ' A
#
# COMPACT_ATOMS: atom_id res chain seq x y z
N MET A 1 -2.91 27.95 15.41
CA MET A 1 -2.88 26.71 14.62
C MET A 1 -1.91 26.89 13.47
N SER A 2 -0.77 26.19 13.49
CA SER A 2 0.17 26.22 12.35
C SER A 2 -0.25 25.15 11.35
N TYR A 3 -0.85 25.55 10.23
CA TYR A 3 -1.02 24.66 9.08
C TYR A 3 0.33 24.58 8.37
N SER A 4 1.12 23.54 8.65
CA SER A 4 2.24 23.20 7.78
C SER A 4 1.66 22.76 6.44
N MET A 5 1.84 23.58 5.40
CA MET A 5 1.55 23.16 4.04
C MET A 5 2.42 21.93 3.76
N LEU A 6 1.80 20.75 3.69
CA LEU A 6 2.52 19.53 3.37
C LEU A 6 3.12 19.69 1.98
N SER A 7 4.42 19.45 1.88
CA SER A 7 5.06 19.42 0.58
C SER A 7 4.41 18.34 -0.29
N VAL A 8 4.42 18.53 -1.61
CA VAL A 8 3.90 17.52 -2.56
C VAL A 8 4.57 16.16 -2.32
N PHE A 9 5.84 16.14 -1.93
CA PHE A 9 6.58 14.93 -1.57
C PHE A 9 6.04 14.27 -0.30
N GLU A 10 5.86 15.02 0.79
CA GLU A 10 5.31 14.48 2.04
C GLU A 10 3.89 13.97 1.86
N PHE A 11 3.07 14.70 1.11
CA PHE A 11 1.72 14.29 0.77
C PHE A 11 1.74 12.97 -0.01
N SER A 12 2.58 12.89 -1.04
CA SER A 12 2.71 11.70 -1.88
C SER A 12 3.19 10.50 -1.08
N TYR A 13 4.22 10.69 -0.26
CA TYR A 13 4.79 9.63 0.58
C TYR A 13 3.80 9.12 1.62
N ARG A 14 3.07 10.02 2.28
CA ARG A 14 2.16 9.66 3.37
C ARG A 14 0.84 9.08 2.89
N TYR A 15 0.30 9.54 1.77
CA TYR A 15 -1.08 9.22 1.36
C TYR A 15 -1.17 8.53 0.00
N VAL A 16 -0.38 8.96 -0.99
CA VAL A 16 -0.50 8.43 -2.36
C VAL A 16 0.17 7.07 -2.47
N ILE A 17 1.44 6.95 -2.08
CA ILE A 17 2.21 5.69 -2.18
C ILE A 17 1.51 4.54 -1.44
N PRO A 18 1.02 4.70 -0.19
CA PRO A 18 0.29 3.64 0.51
C PRO A 18 -1.00 3.24 -0.20
N SER A 19 -1.75 4.20 -0.73
CA SER A 19 -3.00 3.95 -1.47
C SER A 19 -2.74 3.15 -2.75
N VAL A 20 -1.70 3.51 -3.52
CA VAL A 20 -1.30 2.79 -4.73
C VAL A 20 -0.85 1.37 -4.39
N LYS A 21 -0.03 1.18 -3.34
CA LYS A 21 0.41 -0.14 -2.89
C LYS A 21 -0.76 -1.03 -2.47
N ARG A 22 -1.71 -0.49 -1.70
CA ARG A 22 -2.94 -1.19 -1.32
C ARG A 22 -3.70 -1.65 -2.56
N ARG A 23 -3.94 -0.73 -3.51
CA ARG A 23 -4.72 -1.05 -4.71
C ARG A 23 -4.05 -2.11 -5.59
N LEU A 24 -2.72 -2.06 -5.72
CA LEU A 24 -1.96 -3.09 -6.42
C LEU A 24 -2.14 -4.46 -5.75
N ILE A 25 -2.01 -4.52 -4.42
CA ILE A 25 -2.17 -5.77 -3.65
C ILE A 25 -3.58 -6.34 -3.81
N GLU A 26 -4.62 -5.50 -3.70
CA GLU A 26 -6.01 -5.91 -3.94
C GLU A 26 -6.18 -6.53 -5.33
N LYS A 27 -5.66 -5.87 -6.38
CA LYS A 27 -5.73 -6.39 -7.75
C LYS A 27 -5.01 -7.71 -7.93
N LEU A 28 -3.83 -7.89 -7.34
CA LEU A 28 -3.12 -9.16 -7.39
C LEU A 28 -3.94 -10.29 -6.76
N VAL A 29 -4.58 -10.03 -5.61
CA VAL A 29 -5.43 -11.03 -4.94
C VAL A 29 -6.72 -11.29 -5.73
N GLU A 30 -7.35 -10.26 -6.29
CA GLU A 30 -8.51 -10.39 -7.20
C GLU A 30 -8.17 -11.26 -8.43
N MET A 31 -6.94 -11.20 -8.91
CA MET A 31 -6.42 -12.06 -10.01
C MET A 31 -6.10 -13.50 -9.57
N GLY A 32 -6.38 -13.86 -8.30
CA GLY A 32 -6.22 -15.22 -7.78
C GLY A 32 -4.90 -15.50 -7.07
N LEU A 33 -4.02 -14.50 -6.88
CA LEU A 33 -2.79 -14.72 -6.12
C LEU A 33 -3.09 -14.87 -4.63
N LYS A 34 -2.39 -15.79 -3.98
CA LYS A 34 -2.39 -15.88 -2.52
C LYS A 34 -1.69 -14.65 -1.95
N ARG A 35 -2.12 -14.19 -0.77
CA ARG A 35 -1.49 -13.06 -0.06
C ARG A 35 0.03 -13.20 0.09
N LYS A 36 0.53 -14.42 0.32
CA LYS A 36 1.97 -14.73 0.39
C LYS A 36 2.70 -14.51 -0.94
N GLU A 37 2.05 -14.80 -2.07
CA GLU A 37 2.62 -14.61 -3.40
C GLU A 37 2.61 -13.14 -3.79
N ALA A 38 1.54 -12.41 -3.47
CA ALA A 38 1.45 -10.97 -3.63
C ALA A 38 2.57 -10.27 -2.83
N ALA A 39 2.73 -10.63 -1.55
CA ALA A 39 3.80 -10.13 -0.68
C ALA A 39 5.19 -10.31 -1.30
N ARG A 40 5.47 -11.52 -1.81
CA ARG A 40 6.74 -11.85 -2.46
C ARG A 40 6.97 -11.04 -3.74
N LYS A 41 5.93 -10.82 -4.56
CA LYS A 41 6.03 -10.03 -5.81
C LYS A 41 6.21 -8.53 -5.55
N THR A 42 5.63 -7.99 -4.49
CA THR A 42 5.70 -6.55 -4.17
C THR A 42 6.82 -6.20 -3.19
N GLY A 43 7.59 -7.18 -2.71
CA GLY A 43 8.61 -6.97 -1.68
C GLY A 43 8.05 -6.52 -0.33
N LEU A 44 6.77 -6.78 -0.06
CA LEU A 44 6.13 -6.43 1.20
C LEU A 44 6.14 -7.63 2.15
N SER A 45 6.09 -7.37 3.46
CA SER A 45 5.87 -8.44 4.42
C SER A 45 4.44 -8.97 4.31
N ILE A 46 4.25 -10.25 4.63
CA ILE A 46 2.91 -10.87 4.68
C ILE A 46 2.00 -10.09 5.62
N SER A 47 2.53 -9.63 6.77
CA SER A 47 1.77 -8.81 7.72
C SER A 47 1.33 -7.47 7.13
N ALA A 48 2.18 -6.81 6.34
CA ALA A 48 1.81 -5.57 5.65
C ALA A 48 0.69 -5.81 4.62
N VAL A 49 0.76 -6.91 3.88
CA VAL A 49 -0.30 -7.32 2.94
C VAL A 49 -1.60 -7.62 3.69
N SER A 50 -1.56 -8.35 4.81
CA SER A 50 -2.76 -8.66 5.60
C SER A 50 -3.48 -7.43 6.10
N ARG A 51 -2.76 -6.37 6.51
CA ARG A 51 -3.35 -5.10 6.96
C ARG A 51 -4.18 -4.37 5.90
N TYR A 52 -3.99 -4.68 4.62
CA TYR A 52 -4.81 -4.10 3.55
C TYR A 52 -6.19 -4.76 3.40
N PHE A 53 -6.40 -5.91 4.05
CA PHE A 53 -7.67 -6.67 4.01
C PHE A 53 -8.33 -6.81 5.39
N GLN A 54 -7.82 -6.10 6.40
CA GLN A 54 -8.46 -5.94 7.71
C GLN A 54 -9.40 -4.72 7.66
#